data_AF-A0A776PLD2-F1
#
_entry.id   AF-A0A776PLD2-F1
#
_cell.length_a   1.000
_cell.length_b   1.000
_cell.length_c   1.000
_cell.angle_alpha   90.00
_cell.angle_beta   90.00
_cell.angle_gamma   90.00
#
_symmetry.space_group_name_H-M   'P 1'
#
loop_
_entity.id
_entity.type
_entity.pdbx_description
1 polymer ?
#
loop_
_entity_poly.entity_id
_entity_poly.type
_entity_poly.pdbx_seq_one_letter_code
_entity_poly.pdbx_strand_id
1 'polypeptide(L)' 'QSEIYGRQGVELSRSLLSGWVDACCRLLSPLEEALHGYVMTDGKLHADDTPVQVLLPGNKKTKTGRLWAYVRDDRNAG' A
#
# COMPACT_ATOMS: atom_id res chain seq x y z
N GLN A 1 11.08 7.04 -8.86
CA GLN A 1 10.68 6.08 -9.91
C GLN A 1 10.79 6.70 -11.29
N SER A 2 10.18 7.86 -11.59
CA SER A 2 10.41 8.55 -12.89
C SER A 2 11.89 8.80 -13.20
N GLU A 3 12.69 9.22 -12.22
CA GLU A 3 14.14 9.41 -12.38
C GLU A 3 14.92 8.11 -12.61
N ILE A 4 14.37 6.95 -12.22
CA ILE A 4 15.00 5.63 -12.43
C ILE A 4 14.78 5.21 -13.89
N TYR A 5 13.57 5.40 -14.42
CA TYR A 5 13.26 5.14 -15.84
C TYR A 5 13.90 6.18 -16.78
N GLY A 6 14.08 7.42 -16.32
CA GLY A 6 14.83 8.44 -17.05
C GLY A 6 16.29 8.04 -17.31
N ARG A 7 16.92 7.26 -16.43
CA ARG A 7 18.27 6.70 -16.64
C ARG A 7 18.30 5.61 -17.73
N GLN A 8 17.15 5.06 -18.10
CA GLN A 8 16.98 4.07 -19.16
C GLN A 8 16.43 4.71 -20.46
N GLY A 9 16.39 6.05 -20.55
CA GLY A 9 15.92 6.77 -21.73
C GLY A 9 14.39 6.79 -21.89
N VAL A 10 13.64 6.35 -20.88
CA VAL A 10 12.18 6.38 -20.89
C VAL A 10 11.70 7.55 -20.04
N GLU A 11 11.11 8.57 -20.69
CA GLU A 11 10.52 9.70 -19.98
C GLU A 11 9.13 9.31 -19.46
N LEU A 12 9.07 8.86 -18.21
CA LEU A 12 7.80 8.62 -17.52
C LEU A 12 7.51 9.80 -16.60
N SER A 13 6.49 10.59 -16.94
CA SER A 13 6.04 11.66 -16.05
C SER A 13 5.51 11.07 -14.74
N ARG A 14 5.67 11.82 -13.64
CA ARG A 14 5.14 11.41 -12.33
C ARG A 14 3.61 11.26 -12.35
N SER A 15 2.91 12.04 -13.18
CA SER A 15 1.47 11.94 -13.38
C SER A 15 1.08 10.64 -14.10
N LEU A 16 1.85 10.19 -15.08
CA LEU A 16 1.59 8.92 -15.77
C LEU A 16 1.75 7.72 -14.82
N LEU A 17 2.85 7.68 -14.06
CA LEU A 17 3.08 6.64 -13.05
C LEU A 17 1.98 6.65 -11.98
N SER A 18 1.57 7.83 -11.51
CA SER A 18 0.46 7.97 -10.56
C SER A 18 -0.85 7.47 -11.15
N GLY A 19 -1.11 7.72 -12.44
CA GLY A 19 -2.30 7.26 -13.14
C GLY A 19 -2.36 5.74 -13.29
N TRP A 20 -1.22 5.08 -13.50
CA TRP A 20 -1.15 3.61 -13.52
C TRP A 20 -1.38 3.00 -12.14
N VAL A 21 -0.78 3.57 -11.09
CA VAL A 21 -1.03 3.13 -9.70
C VAL A 21 -2.52 3.27 -9.37
N ASP A 22 -3.13 4.40 -9.70
CA ASP A 22 -4.55 4.67 -9.50
C ASP A 22 -5.45 3.70 -10.29
N ALA A 23 -5.10 3.39 -11.54
CA ALA A 23 -5.80 2.39 -12.33
C ALA A 23 -5.71 0.98 -11.71
N CYS A 24 -4.54 0.57 -11.25
CA CYS A 24 -4.38 -0.70 -10.53
C CYS A 24 -5.20 -0.72 -9.25
N CYS A 25 -5.19 0.36 -8.45
CA CYS A 25 -6.00 0.46 -7.24
C CYS A 25 -7.49 0.27 -7.54
N ARG A 26 -8.03 0.94 -8.56
CA ARG A 26 -9.44 0.75 -8.98
C ARG A 26 -9.76 -0.68 -9.38
N LEU A 27 -8.86 -1.34 -10.10
CA LEU A 27 -9.05 -2.73 -10.51
C LEU A 27 -9.03 -3.69 -9.32
N LEU A 28 -8.29 -3.35 -8.26
CA LEU A 28 -8.19 -4.16 -7.05
C LEU A 28 -9.27 -3.87 -6.01
N SER A 29 -10.03 -2.77 -6.13
CA SER A 29 -11.07 -2.39 -5.16
C SER A 29 -12.07 -3.51 -4.84
N PRO A 30 -12.60 -4.30 -5.81
CA PRO A 30 -13.52 -5.39 -5.47
C PRO A 30 -12.87 -6.50 -4.63
N LEU A 31 -11.56 -6.73 -4.79
CA LEU A 31 -10.81 -7.71 -4.00
C LEU A 31 -10.56 -7.17 -2.59
N GLU A 32 -10.21 -5.90 -2.46
CA GLU A 32 -10.09 -5.21 -1.17
C GLU A 32 -11.39 -5.34 -0.35
N GLU A 33 -12.53 -5.02 -0.97
CA GLU A 33 -13.85 -5.11 -0.33
C GLU A 33 -14.18 -6.54 0.13
N ALA A 34 -13.90 -7.54 -0.72
CA ALA A 34 -14.11 -8.95 -0.38
C ALA A 34 -13.20 -9.41 0.78
N LEU A 35 -11.92 -9.02 0.76
CA LEU A 35 -10.98 -9.32 1.84
C LEU A 35 -11.38 -8.63 3.14
N HIS A 36 -11.81 -7.37 3.08
CA HIS A 36 -12.29 -6.63 4.24
C HIS A 36 -13.50 -7.34 4.87
N GLY A 37 -14.51 -7.71 4.07
CA GLY A 37 -15.65 -8.48 4.55
C GLY A 37 -15.22 -9.80 5.22
N TYR A 38 -14.36 -10.57 4.55
CA TYR A 38 -13.86 -11.84 5.06
C TYR A 38 -13.11 -11.70 6.40
N VAL A 39 -12.19 -10.74 6.49
CA VAL A 39 -11.36 -10.51 7.68
C VAL A 39 -12.19 -10.02 8.87
N MET A 40 -13.26 -9.25 8.63
CA MET A 40 -14.13 -8.70 9.66
C MET A 40 -15.26 -9.64 10.11
N THR A 41 -15.38 -10.85 9.54
CA THR A 41 -16.50 -11.76 9.83
C THR A 41 -16.38 -12.50 11.18
N ASP A 42 -15.17 -12.64 11.75
CA ASP A 42 -14.90 -13.47 12.95
C ASP A 42 -14.52 -12.64 14.19
N GLY A 43 -14.63 -13.24 15.38
CA GLY A 43 -14.40 -12.60 16.68
C GLY A 43 -12.94 -12.39 17.06
N LYS A 44 -11.98 -12.83 16.21
CA LYS A 44 -10.54 -12.70 16.46
C LYS A 44 -9.83 -12.12 15.24
N LEU A 45 -9.19 -10.97 15.45
CA LEU A 45 -8.47 -10.22 14.43
C LEU A 45 -7.04 -9.94 14.89
N HIS A 46 -6.06 -10.26 14.05
CA HIS A 46 -4.68 -9.84 14.25
C HIS A 46 -4.42 -8.59 13.43
N ALA A 47 -4.02 -7.50 14.10
CA ALA A 47 -3.66 -6.25 13.47
C ALA A 47 -2.19 -5.92 13.74
N ASP A 48 -1.46 -5.57 12.69
CA ASP A 48 -0.11 -5.01 12.78
C ASP A 48 -0.14 -3.55 12.33
N ASP A 49 0.60 -2.70 13.04
CA ASP A 49 0.75 -1.29 12.72
C ASP A 49 2.24 -0.93 12.63
N THR A 50 2.74 -0.96 11.40
CA THR A 50 4.14 -0.74 11.09
C THR A 50 4.39 0.70 10.65
N PRO A 51 5.10 1.53 11.45
CA PRO A 51 5.50 2.87 11.03
C PRO A 51 6.59 2.80 9.94
N VAL A 52 6.45 3.62 8.90
CA VAL A 52 7.41 3.72 7.80
C VAL A 52 7.88 5.14 7.59
N GLN A 53 9.13 5.34 7.21
CA GLN A 53 9.66 6.66 6.90
C GLN A 53 9.37 7.02 5.43
N VAL A 54 8.56 8.05 5.22
CA VAL A 54 8.20 8.54 3.88
C VAL A 54 8.93 9.85 3.60
N LEU A 55 9.65 9.92 2.48
CA LEU A 55 10.37 11.12 2.09
C LEU A 55 9.42 12.28 1.79
N LEU A 56 9.71 13.45 2.35
CA LEU A 56 9.12 14.72 1.93
C LEU A 56 9.91 15.25 0.73
N PRO A 57 9.25 15.57 -0.41
CA PRO A 57 9.93 16.11 -1.56
C PRO A 57 10.66 17.42 -1.21
N GLY A 58 11.91 17.55 -1.67
CA GLY A 58 12.63 18.82 -1.69
C GLY A 58 13.40 19.23 -0.42
N ASN A 59 13.29 18.51 0.70
CA ASN A 59 13.94 18.94 1.95
C ASN A 59 14.74 17.86 2.71
N LYS A 60 14.94 16.66 2.10
CA LYS A 60 15.66 15.51 2.70
C LYS A 60 15.12 15.06 4.07
N LYS A 61 13.93 15.52 4.47
CA LYS A 61 13.26 15.10 5.71
C LYS A 61 12.30 13.97 5.42
N THR A 62 12.01 13.18 6.45
CA THR A 62 10.99 12.13 6.41
C THR A 62 9.78 12.55 7.22
N LYS A 63 8.60 12.08 6.83
CA LYS A 63 7.40 12.03 7.66
C LYS A 63 7.11 10.58 8.02
N THR A 64 6.52 10.35 9.18
CA THR A 64 6.03 9.02 9.55
C THR A 64 4.77 8.71 8.75
N GLY A 65 4.85 7.74 7.86
CA GLY A 65 3.70 7.00 7.33
C GLY A 65 3.42 5.77 8.18
N ARG A 66 2.28 5.11 7.95
CA ARG A 66 1.91 3.87 8.63
C ARG A 66 1.38 2.88 7.62
N LEU A 67 1.70 1.61 7.82
CA LEU A 67 1.10 0.47 7.13
C LEU A 67 0.34 -0.33 8.16
N TRP A 68 -0.93 -0.63 7.87
CA TRP A 68 -1.75 -1.51 8.68
C TRP A 68 -1.96 -2.83 7.94
N ALA A 69 -1.74 -3.94 8.63
CA ALA A 69 -2.06 -5.27 8.12
C ALA A 69 -3.09 -5.93 9.03
N TYR A 70 -4.13 -6.50 8.43
CA TYR A 70 -5.18 -7.21 9.13
C TYR A 70 -5.21 -8.65 8.64
N VAL A 71 -5.11 -9.59 9.57
CA VAL A 71 -5.12 -11.03 9.27
C VAL A 71 -6.13 -11.72 10.15
N ARG A 72 -6.95 -12.53 9.50
CA ARG A 72 -7.77 -13.54 10.16
C ARG A 72 -7.00 -14.85 10.21
N ASP A 73 -6.80 -15.40 11.41
CA ASP A 73 -6.23 -16.72 11.62
C ASP A 73 -7.08 -17.49 12.65
N ASP A 74 -7.87 -18.42 12.13
CA ASP A 74 -8.81 -19.25 12.91
C ASP A 74 -8.12 -20.47 13.54
N ARG A 75 -6.83 -20.67 13.30
CA ARG A 75 -6.07 -21.73 13.97
C ARG A 75 -5.94 -21.40 15.45
N ASN A 76 -6.01 -22.44 16.29
CA ASN A 76 -5.73 -22.29 17.71
C ASN A 76 -4.35 -21.67 17.89
N ALA A 77 -4.28 -20.55 18.60
CA ALA A 77 -3.01 -20.00 19.04
C ALA A 77 -2.51 -20.89 20.19
N GLY A 78 -1.54 -21.75 19.89
CA GLY A 78 -0.86 -22.64 20.81
C GLY A 78 0.58 -22.82 20.39
#